data_AF-A0A482WST4-F1
#
_entry.id   AF-A0A482WST4-F1
#
_cell.length_a   1.000
_cell.length_b   1.000
_cell.length_c   1.000
_cell.angle_alpha   90.00
_cell.angle_beta   90.00
_cell.angle_gamma   90.00
#
_symmetry.space_group_name_H-M   'P 1'
#
loop_
_entity.id
_entity.type
_entity.pdbx_description
1 polymer ?
#
loop_
_entity_poly.entity_id
_entity_poly.type
_entity_poly.pdbx_seq_one_letter_code
_entity_poly.pdbx_strand_id
1 'polypeptide(L)'
;MAAGALEPHVDEIIRTDLPRTFPDNIYFNHASASEDDDAYQQQLYRVLAAYAYHNPRVGYCQGLNYVAGLLLLVTHSEDTSFWLLKVLVENKLPDYYSPTMDGVITDMEVLSELVKEKMPDIHSHLNSVGLPWTVITTKWFMCLFAEVLPTETALRIWDCLFYEGSKILFRVGLSLIGRHKQDILRCDDFASVVQLFKDMTQDSFALHCHDFMQNVFRIPGTLKRSHIERLRSRISEEHRKAKEAKASESKTPL
;
A
#
# COMPACT_ATOMS: atom_id res chain seq x y z
N MET A 1 -6.02 -34.33 -13.81
CA MET A 1 -5.69 -33.64 -12.55
C MET A 1 -6.85 -32.74 -12.23
N ALA A 2 -7.53 -32.96 -11.10
CA ALA A 2 -8.63 -32.09 -10.68
C ALA A 2 -8.06 -30.69 -10.42
N ALA A 3 -8.53 -29.69 -11.18
CA ALA A 3 -8.25 -28.29 -10.88
C ALA A 3 -8.79 -28.00 -9.48
N GLY A 4 -7.90 -27.70 -8.53
CA GLY A 4 -8.34 -27.27 -7.20
C GLY A 4 -9.12 -25.98 -7.34
N ALA A 5 -10.34 -25.93 -6.81
CA ALA A 5 -11.12 -24.70 -6.79
C ALA A 5 -10.49 -23.69 -5.83
N LEU A 6 -10.63 -22.40 -6.13
CA LEU A 6 -10.29 -21.31 -5.20
C LEU A 6 -11.13 -21.48 -3.92
N GLU A 7 -10.53 -21.19 -2.75
CA GLU A 7 -11.27 -21.27 -1.49
C GLU A 7 -12.50 -20.32 -1.52
N PRO A 8 -13.71 -20.77 -1.14
CA PRO A 8 -14.93 -19.98 -1.30
C PRO A 8 -14.88 -18.59 -0.65
N HIS A 9 -14.24 -18.49 0.51
CA HIS A 9 -14.07 -17.21 1.20
C HIS A 9 -13.19 -16.23 0.42
N VAL A 10 -12.13 -16.72 -0.23
CA VAL A 10 -11.23 -15.90 -1.05
C VAL A 10 -11.96 -15.37 -2.29
N ASP A 11 -12.75 -16.22 -2.95
CA ASP A 11 -13.62 -15.82 -4.07
C ASP A 11 -14.58 -14.70 -3.68
N GLU A 12 -15.26 -14.85 -2.55
CA GLU A 12 -16.22 -13.86 -2.03
C GLU A 12 -15.57 -12.50 -1.75
N ILE A 13 -14.39 -12.49 -1.12
CA ILE A 13 -13.67 -11.23 -0.84
C ILE A 13 -13.24 -10.56 -2.15
N ILE A 14 -12.68 -11.30 -3.11
CA ILE A 14 -12.29 -10.74 -4.41
C ILE A 14 -13.50 -10.09 -5.06
N ARG A 15 -14.64 -10.80 -5.15
CA ARG A 15 -15.87 -10.28 -5.78
C ARG A 15 -16.41 -9.03 -5.09
N THR A 16 -16.27 -8.92 -3.78
CA THR A 16 -16.67 -7.72 -3.01
C THR A 16 -15.82 -6.50 -3.37
N ASP A 17 -14.56 -6.73 -3.74
CA ASP A 17 -13.60 -5.66 -4.04
C ASP A 17 -13.63 -5.18 -5.50
N LEU A 18 -14.09 -6.00 -6.45
CA LEU A 18 -14.12 -5.62 -7.87
C LEU A 18 -14.92 -4.33 -8.13
N PRO A 19 -16.16 -4.14 -7.63
CA PRO A 19 -16.97 -2.97 -7.99
C PRO A 19 -16.40 -1.64 -7.47
N ARG A 20 -15.59 -1.69 -6.40
CA ARG A 20 -14.95 -0.51 -5.82
C ARG A 20 -13.55 -0.24 -6.38
N THR A 21 -13.06 -1.06 -7.32
CA THR A 21 -11.73 -0.91 -7.91
C THR A 21 -11.78 0.03 -9.10
N PHE A 22 -11.27 1.26 -8.92
CA PHE A 22 -11.26 2.32 -9.94
C PHE A 22 -12.64 2.55 -10.62
N PRO A 23 -13.72 2.78 -9.85
CA PRO A 23 -15.09 2.81 -10.37
C PRO A 23 -15.32 3.89 -11.44
N ASP A 24 -14.59 5.00 -11.36
CA ASP A 24 -14.68 6.12 -12.31
C ASP A 24 -13.81 5.93 -13.56
N ASN A 25 -13.02 4.86 -13.64
CA ASN A 25 -12.18 4.57 -14.80
C ASN A 25 -13.02 3.98 -15.95
N ILE A 26 -12.83 4.50 -17.16
CA ILE A 26 -13.60 4.11 -18.36
C ILE A 26 -13.59 2.60 -18.67
N TYR A 27 -12.53 1.88 -18.29
CA TYR A 27 -12.41 0.45 -18.52
C TYR A 27 -13.11 -0.38 -17.44
N PHE A 28 -13.13 0.11 -16.19
CA PHE A 28 -13.75 -0.57 -15.05
C PHE A 28 -15.21 -0.17 -14.80
N ASN A 29 -15.66 0.92 -15.40
CA ASN A 29 -17.04 1.38 -15.33
C ASN A 29 -17.96 0.51 -16.20
N HIS A 30 -18.96 -0.12 -15.58
CA HIS A 30 -19.95 -0.95 -16.28
C HIS A 30 -20.87 -0.17 -17.21
N ALA A 31 -21.05 1.14 -16.98
CA ALA A 31 -21.93 1.97 -17.83
C ALA A 31 -21.39 2.15 -19.26
N SER A 32 -20.10 1.88 -19.47
CA SER A 32 -19.41 1.98 -20.77
C SER A 32 -19.12 0.64 -21.44
N ALA A 33 -19.44 -0.50 -20.80
CA ALA A 33 -19.17 -1.82 -21.36
C ALA A 33 -20.27 -2.25 -22.34
N SER A 34 -19.89 -2.57 -23.59
CA SER A 34 -20.76 -3.30 -24.52
C SER A 34 -20.90 -4.77 -24.08
N GLU A 35 -22.02 -5.42 -24.41
CA GLU A 35 -22.29 -6.83 -24.07
C GLU A 35 -21.21 -7.82 -24.58
N ASP A 36 -20.43 -7.44 -25.59
CA ASP A 36 -19.36 -8.23 -26.21
C ASP A 36 -17.95 -8.03 -25.61
N ASP A 37 -17.76 -7.03 -24.73
CA ASP A 37 -16.45 -6.79 -24.11
C ASP A 37 -16.32 -7.61 -22.82
N ASP A 38 -15.29 -8.46 -22.73
CA ASP A 38 -14.94 -9.14 -21.48
C ASP A 38 -14.48 -8.09 -20.46
N ALA A 39 -15.43 -7.66 -19.63
CA ALA A 39 -15.29 -6.53 -18.74
C ALA A 39 -13.97 -6.62 -17.97
N TYR A 40 -13.24 -5.50 -17.85
CA TYR A 40 -11.96 -5.46 -17.13
C TYR A 40 -12.08 -5.98 -15.70
N GLN A 41 -13.26 -5.90 -15.08
CA GLN A 41 -13.51 -6.53 -13.79
C GLN A 41 -13.39 -8.06 -13.81
N GLN A 42 -13.84 -8.71 -14.89
CA GLN A 42 -13.73 -10.16 -15.04
C GLN A 42 -12.29 -10.59 -15.34
N GLN A 43 -11.56 -9.81 -16.14
CA GLN A 43 -10.11 -9.98 -16.31
C GLN A 43 -9.35 -9.79 -14.99
N LEU A 44 -9.66 -8.74 -14.23
CA LEU A 44 -9.09 -8.48 -12.90
C LEU A 44 -9.38 -9.62 -11.93
N TYR A 45 -10.63 -10.12 -11.91
CA TYR A 45 -11.00 -11.29 -11.13
C TYR A 45 -10.11 -12.49 -11.45
N ARG A 46 -9.89 -12.81 -12.73
CA ARG A 46 -9.08 -13.96 -13.14
C ARG A 46 -7.62 -13.78 -12.74
N VAL A 47 -7.05 -12.59 -12.87
CA VAL A 47 -5.68 -12.30 -12.40
C VAL A 47 -5.56 -12.50 -10.89
N LEU A 48 -6.48 -11.95 -10.10
CA LEU A 48 -6.48 -12.07 -8.64
C LEU A 48 -6.72 -13.50 -8.17
N ALA A 49 -7.68 -14.20 -8.78
CA ALA A 49 -7.99 -15.60 -8.49
C ALA A 49 -6.81 -16.52 -8.85
N ALA A 50 -6.17 -16.30 -10.01
CA ALA A 50 -4.97 -17.02 -10.41
C ALA A 50 -3.82 -16.79 -9.43
N TYR A 51 -3.62 -15.55 -8.97
CA TYR A 51 -2.60 -15.24 -7.97
C TYR A 51 -2.88 -15.91 -6.62
N ALA A 52 -4.12 -15.81 -6.13
CA ALA A 52 -4.51 -16.45 -4.87
C ALA A 52 -4.38 -17.97 -4.91
N TYR A 53 -4.68 -18.59 -6.07
CA TYR A 53 -4.45 -20.01 -6.31
C TYR A 53 -2.95 -20.35 -6.37
N HIS A 54 -2.15 -19.49 -7.03
CA HIS A 54 -0.71 -19.68 -7.16
C HIS A 54 0.02 -19.65 -5.82
N ASN A 55 -0.37 -18.73 -4.93
CA ASN A 55 0.25 -18.57 -3.62
C ASN A 55 -0.80 -18.58 -2.50
N PRO A 56 -1.28 -19.77 -2.08
CA PRO A 56 -2.31 -19.90 -1.04
C PRO A 56 -1.90 -19.36 0.34
N ARG A 57 -0.60 -19.18 0.60
CA ARG A 57 -0.11 -18.59 1.85
C ARG A 57 -0.48 -17.11 1.96
N VAL A 58 -0.46 -16.40 0.83
CA VAL A 58 -0.96 -15.03 0.72
C VAL A 58 -2.47 -15.05 0.45
N GLY A 59 -2.91 -15.92 -0.48
CA GLY A 59 -4.28 -15.95 -0.94
C GLY A 59 -4.66 -14.61 -1.57
N TYR A 60 -5.69 -13.97 -1.01
CA TYR A 60 -6.07 -12.60 -1.34
C TYR A 60 -6.04 -11.72 -0.09
N CYS A 61 -5.33 -10.60 -0.20
CA CYS A 61 -5.30 -9.57 0.81
C CYS A 61 -5.94 -8.29 0.25
N GLN A 62 -6.81 -7.66 1.03
CA GLN A 62 -7.50 -6.44 0.63
C GLN A 62 -6.48 -5.34 0.27
N GLY A 63 -6.64 -4.74 -0.92
CA GLY A 63 -5.68 -3.80 -1.50
C GLY A 63 -5.01 -4.34 -2.76
N LEU A 64 -4.87 -5.67 -2.88
CA LEU A 64 -4.36 -6.31 -4.10
C LEU A 64 -5.23 -6.01 -5.33
N ASN A 65 -6.53 -5.78 -5.16
CA ASN A 65 -7.42 -5.35 -6.24
C ASN A 65 -6.95 -4.06 -6.92
N TYR A 66 -6.50 -3.05 -6.16
CA TYR A 66 -5.99 -1.81 -6.76
C TYR A 66 -4.62 -2.01 -7.40
N VAL A 67 -3.77 -2.87 -6.82
CA VAL A 67 -2.46 -3.18 -7.39
C VAL A 67 -2.63 -3.93 -8.72
N ALA A 68 -3.36 -5.03 -8.73
CA ALA A 68 -3.63 -5.81 -9.94
C ALA A 68 -4.46 -5.01 -10.95
N GLY A 69 -5.41 -4.19 -10.50
CA GLY A 69 -6.23 -3.33 -11.35
C GLY A 69 -5.40 -2.31 -12.11
N LEU A 70 -4.44 -1.66 -11.44
CA LEU A 70 -3.55 -0.69 -12.10
C LEU A 70 -2.59 -1.38 -13.08
N LEU A 71 -2.05 -2.56 -12.72
CA LEU A 71 -1.24 -3.37 -13.65
C LEU A 71 -2.03 -3.75 -14.91
N LEU A 72 -3.29 -4.14 -14.75
CA LEU A 72 -4.16 -4.52 -15.86
C LEU A 72 -4.48 -3.33 -16.76
N LEU A 73 -4.75 -2.15 -16.19
CA LEU A 73 -4.99 -0.93 -16.95
C LEU A 73 -3.79 -0.50 -17.80
N VAL A 74 -2.56 -0.77 -17.36
CA VAL A 74 -1.34 -0.37 -18.09
C VAL A 74 -0.92 -1.41 -19.11
N THR A 75 -1.04 -2.68 -18.75
CA THR A 75 -0.54 -3.77 -19.59
C THR A 75 -1.56 -4.25 -20.62
N HIS A 76 -2.85 -4.03 -20.36
CA HIS A 76 -3.96 -4.59 -21.13
C HIS A 76 -3.82 -6.11 -21.35
N SER A 77 -3.21 -6.82 -20.40
CA SER A 77 -2.88 -8.25 -20.49
C SER A 77 -2.93 -8.91 -19.12
N GLU A 78 -3.79 -9.92 -18.98
CA GLU A 78 -3.90 -10.72 -17.75
C GLU A 78 -2.60 -11.44 -17.39
N ASP A 79 -1.95 -12.07 -18.38
CA ASP A 79 -0.69 -12.80 -18.18
C ASP A 79 0.42 -11.86 -17.70
N THR A 80 0.61 -10.73 -18.38
CA THR A 80 1.61 -9.74 -17.98
C THR A 80 1.31 -9.17 -16.59
N SER A 81 0.04 -8.87 -16.31
CA SER A 81 -0.40 -8.38 -15.00
C SER A 81 -0.13 -9.38 -13.89
N PHE A 82 -0.41 -10.66 -14.12
CA PHE A 82 -0.15 -11.73 -13.16
C PHE A 82 1.35 -11.82 -12.84
N TRP A 83 2.22 -11.83 -13.85
CA TRP A 83 3.67 -11.93 -13.61
C TRP A 83 4.24 -10.70 -12.89
N LEU A 84 3.77 -9.50 -13.23
CA LEU A 84 4.16 -8.29 -12.53
C LEU A 84 3.66 -8.27 -11.08
N LEU A 85 2.42 -8.69 -10.84
CA LEU A 85 1.85 -8.81 -9.50
C LEU A 85 2.67 -9.78 -8.65
N LYS A 86 3.02 -10.94 -9.21
CA LYS A 86 3.88 -11.94 -8.56
C LYS A 86 5.23 -11.35 -8.17
N VAL A 87 5.90 -10.62 -9.08
CA VAL A 87 7.18 -9.97 -8.78
C VAL A 87 7.04 -8.93 -7.67
N LEU A 88 5.97 -8.14 -7.66
CA LEU A 88 5.72 -7.17 -6.61
C LEU A 88 5.56 -7.85 -5.25
N VAL A 89 4.64 -8.80 -5.14
CA VAL A 89 4.28 -9.43 -3.87
C VAL A 89 5.40 -10.33 -3.34
N GLU A 90 6.04 -11.14 -4.20
CA GLU A 90 6.99 -12.16 -3.74
C GLU A 90 8.44 -11.66 -3.69
N ASN A 91 8.80 -10.62 -4.44
CA ASN A 91 10.19 -10.15 -4.51
C ASN A 91 10.40 -8.73 -4.00
N LYS A 92 9.48 -7.80 -4.29
CA LYS A 92 9.68 -6.38 -3.94
C LYS A 92 9.10 -6.02 -2.57
N LEU A 93 8.08 -6.75 -2.13
CA LEU A 93 7.27 -6.45 -0.93
C LEU A 93 7.10 -7.70 -0.05
N PRO A 94 8.20 -8.28 0.46
CA PRO A 94 8.13 -9.49 1.26
C PRO A 94 7.20 -9.30 2.47
N ASP A 95 6.33 -10.29 2.68
CA ASP A 95 5.38 -10.39 3.80
C ASP A 95 4.34 -9.26 3.93
N TYR A 96 4.24 -8.35 2.95
CA TYR A 96 3.24 -7.27 2.95
C TYR A 96 1.80 -7.80 3.02
N TYR A 97 1.51 -8.79 2.18
CA TYR A 97 0.17 -9.35 2.02
C TYR A 97 0.03 -10.71 2.70
N SER A 98 0.93 -11.03 3.64
CA SER A 98 0.79 -12.21 4.47
C SER A 98 -0.47 -12.10 5.36
N PRO A 99 -1.02 -13.21 5.89
CA PRO A 99 -2.20 -13.15 6.76
C PRO A 99 -2.02 -12.28 8.00
N THR A 100 -0.79 -12.15 8.49
CA THR A 100 -0.43 -11.29 9.62
C THR A 100 -0.05 -9.87 9.20
N MET A 101 0.14 -9.63 7.90
CA MET A 101 0.55 -8.33 7.32
C MET A 101 1.83 -7.78 7.96
N ASP A 102 2.73 -8.65 8.43
CA ASP A 102 3.88 -8.24 9.23
C ASP A 102 4.83 -7.32 8.45
N GLY A 103 5.02 -7.56 7.15
CA GLY A 103 5.89 -6.74 6.31
C GLY A 103 5.38 -5.31 6.12
N VAL A 104 4.08 -5.15 5.84
CA VAL A 104 3.49 -3.82 5.61
C VAL A 104 3.34 -3.05 6.92
N ILE A 105 2.97 -3.71 8.03
CA ILE A 105 2.90 -3.08 9.35
C ILE A 105 4.30 -2.62 9.78
N THR A 106 5.33 -3.45 9.59
CA THR A 106 6.73 -3.06 9.80
C THR A 106 7.07 -1.80 9.02
N ASP A 107 6.71 -1.72 7.74
CA ASP A 107 7.05 -0.56 6.91
C ASP A 107 6.28 0.71 7.28
N MET A 108 5.03 0.61 7.75
CA MET A 108 4.32 1.78 8.29
C MET A 108 5.02 2.32 9.55
N GLU A 109 5.55 1.44 10.41
CA GLU A 109 6.34 1.85 11.57
C GLU A 109 7.75 2.36 11.19
N VAL A 110 8.38 1.81 10.15
CA VAL A 110 9.61 2.36 9.59
C VAL A 110 9.36 3.79 9.10
N LEU A 111 8.23 4.06 8.45
CA LEU A 111 7.87 5.44 8.07
C LEU A 111 7.72 6.33 9.32
N SER A 112 7.04 5.86 10.37
CA SER A 112 6.93 6.58 11.64
C SER A 112 8.30 6.97 12.20
N GLU A 113 9.24 6.02 12.27
CA GLU A 113 10.60 6.27 12.78
C GLU A 113 11.39 7.22 11.85
N LEU A 114 11.23 7.12 10.54
CA LEU A 114 11.83 8.08 9.61
C LEU A 114 11.26 9.49 9.77
N VAL A 115 9.95 9.63 10.04
CA VAL A 115 9.34 10.93 10.36
C VAL A 115 9.87 11.45 11.69
N LYS A 116 10.00 10.61 12.71
CA LYS A 116 10.60 10.98 14.00
C LYS A 116 12.01 11.52 13.84
N GLU A 117 12.82 10.89 13.00
CA GLU A 117 14.20 11.33 12.74
C GLU A 117 14.27 12.64 11.94
N LYS A 118 13.41 12.82 10.93
CA LYS A 118 13.51 13.93 9.97
C LYS A 118 12.61 15.13 10.29
N MET A 119 11.48 14.89 10.94
CA MET A 119 10.40 15.82 11.25
C MET A 119 9.82 15.53 12.65
N PRO A 120 10.64 15.64 13.72
CA PRO A 120 10.29 15.20 15.08
C PRO A 120 9.08 15.95 15.67
N ASP A 121 8.84 17.17 15.23
CA ASP A 121 7.70 17.98 15.64
C ASP A 121 6.38 17.40 15.11
N ILE A 122 6.35 16.97 13.85
CA ILE A 122 5.18 16.27 13.27
C ILE A 122 4.94 14.96 14.02
N HIS A 123 5.98 14.15 14.22
CA HIS A 123 5.83 12.86 14.91
C HIS A 123 5.32 13.03 16.35
N SER A 124 5.86 13.99 17.10
CA SER A 124 5.40 14.30 18.46
C SER A 124 3.95 14.75 18.47
N HIS A 125 3.56 15.60 17.52
CA HIS A 125 2.19 16.08 17.40
C HIS A 125 1.20 14.94 17.09
N LEU A 126 1.48 14.11 16.08
CA LEU A 126 0.62 12.97 15.73
C LEU A 126 0.45 11.97 16.89
N ASN A 127 1.52 11.75 17.66
CA ASN A 127 1.44 10.93 18.88
C ASN A 127 0.61 11.59 19.98
N SER A 128 0.68 12.92 20.13
CA SER A 128 -0.13 13.64 21.12
C SER A 128 -1.63 13.60 20.80
N VAL A 129 -1.98 13.57 19.51
CA VAL A 129 -3.35 13.35 19.02
C VAL A 129 -3.80 11.88 19.21
N GLY A 130 -2.85 10.97 19.50
CA GLY A 130 -3.13 9.55 19.73
C GLY A 130 -3.45 8.77 18.46
N LEU A 131 -2.94 9.21 17.30
CA LEU A 131 -3.23 8.62 16.01
C LEU A 131 -2.20 7.53 15.65
N PRO A 132 -2.62 6.25 15.52
CA PRO A 132 -1.73 5.22 15.03
C PRO A 132 -1.39 5.45 13.56
N TRP A 133 -0.11 5.32 13.20
CA TRP A 133 0.38 5.46 11.83
C TRP A 133 -0.34 4.55 10.84
N THR A 134 -0.69 3.34 11.28
CA THR A 134 -1.46 2.39 10.48
C THR A 134 -2.77 2.99 9.97
N VAL A 135 -3.48 3.81 10.75
CA VAL A 135 -4.78 4.39 10.34
C VAL A 135 -4.61 5.30 9.12
N ILE A 136 -3.57 6.13 9.09
CA ILE A 136 -3.38 7.14 8.05
C ILE A 136 -2.54 6.67 6.86
N THR A 137 -1.72 5.63 7.03
CA THR A 137 -0.82 5.16 5.97
C THR A 137 -1.18 3.79 5.41
N THR A 138 -2.25 3.13 5.87
CA THR A 138 -2.64 1.80 5.36
C THR A 138 -2.79 1.81 3.84
N LYS A 139 -3.60 2.71 3.28
CA LYS A 139 -3.83 2.78 1.82
C LYS A 139 -2.57 3.13 1.03
N TRP A 140 -1.63 3.87 1.63
CA TRP A 140 -0.38 4.24 0.98
C TRP A 140 0.48 3.02 0.69
N PHE A 141 0.63 2.13 1.67
CA PHE A 141 1.48 0.95 1.55
C PHE A 141 0.74 -0.29 1.02
N MET A 142 -0.50 -0.54 1.46
CA MET A 142 -1.30 -1.69 1.00
C MET A 142 -1.66 -1.60 -0.49
N CYS A 143 -1.96 -0.39 -0.98
CA CYS A 143 -2.33 -0.19 -2.38
C CYS A 143 -1.16 0.40 -3.18
N LEU A 144 0.04 0.52 -2.59
CA LEU A 144 1.23 1.13 -3.23
C LEU A 144 0.92 2.50 -3.84
N PHE A 145 0.13 3.30 -3.12
CA PHE A 145 -0.44 4.59 -3.51
C PHE A 145 -1.42 4.58 -4.69
N ALA A 146 -1.68 3.44 -5.34
CA ALA A 146 -2.55 3.35 -6.51
C ALA A 146 -3.99 3.77 -6.24
N GLU A 147 -4.49 3.54 -5.02
CA GLU A 147 -5.87 3.94 -4.64
C GLU A 147 -5.98 5.45 -4.33
N VAL A 148 -4.90 6.10 -3.92
CA VAL A 148 -4.96 7.43 -3.29
C VAL A 148 -4.29 8.54 -4.10
N LEU A 149 -3.36 8.22 -5.00
CA LEU A 149 -2.72 9.22 -5.87
C LEU A 149 -3.29 9.15 -7.29
N PRO A 150 -3.22 10.26 -8.05
CA PRO A 150 -3.53 10.25 -9.48
C PRO A 150 -2.75 9.16 -10.21
N THR A 151 -3.40 8.51 -11.20
CA THR A 151 -2.84 7.35 -11.91
C THR A 151 -1.46 7.62 -12.49
N GLU A 152 -1.25 8.77 -13.14
CA GLU A 152 0.04 9.15 -13.71
C GLU A 152 1.15 9.19 -12.63
N THR A 153 0.86 9.81 -11.49
CA THR A 153 1.77 9.91 -10.34
C THR A 153 2.08 8.52 -9.75
N ALA A 154 1.05 7.69 -9.55
CA ALA A 154 1.22 6.33 -9.05
C ALA A 154 2.13 5.49 -9.98
N LEU A 155 1.96 5.62 -11.30
CA LEU A 155 2.79 4.91 -12.29
C LEU A 155 4.26 5.35 -12.25
N ARG A 156 4.55 6.64 -12.11
CA ARG A 156 5.93 7.11 -11.95
C ARG A 156 6.58 6.64 -10.66
N ILE A 157 5.80 6.50 -9.58
CA ILE A 157 6.27 5.87 -8.34
C ILE A 157 6.58 4.39 -8.60
N TRP A 158 5.74 3.70 -9.38
CA TRP A 158 5.92 2.28 -9.69
C TRP A 158 7.10 2.01 -10.60
N ASP A 159 7.41 2.89 -11.56
CA ASP A 159 8.66 2.81 -12.34
C ASP A 159 9.88 2.75 -11.41
N CYS A 160 9.90 3.62 -10.40
CA CYS A 160 10.95 3.61 -9.39
C CYS A 160 10.87 2.36 -8.50
N LEU A 161 9.66 1.89 -8.14
CA LEU A 161 9.49 0.69 -7.33
C LEU A 161 10.05 -0.55 -8.01
N PHE A 162 9.77 -0.74 -9.30
CA PHE A 162 10.31 -1.85 -10.07
C PHE A 162 11.82 -1.73 -10.24
N TYR A 163 12.33 -0.53 -10.54
CA TYR A 163 13.73 -0.27 -10.80
C TYR A 163 14.61 -0.29 -9.54
N GLU A 164 14.29 0.50 -8.52
CA GLU A 164 15.10 0.71 -7.31
C GLU A 164 14.52 0.07 -6.02
N GLY A 165 13.33 -0.51 -6.06
CA GLY A 165 12.71 -1.21 -4.93
C GLY A 165 11.88 -0.32 -3.98
N SER A 166 11.36 -0.91 -2.90
CA SER A 166 10.35 -0.31 -2.00
C SER A 166 10.79 0.94 -1.23
N LYS A 167 12.07 1.34 -1.33
CA LYS A 167 12.58 2.62 -0.80
C LYS A 167 11.77 3.82 -1.28
N ILE A 168 11.28 3.79 -2.52
CA ILE A 168 10.50 4.89 -3.09
C ILE A 168 9.22 5.17 -2.28
N LEU A 169 8.57 4.15 -1.71
CA LEU A 169 7.33 4.31 -0.95
C LEU A 169 7.53 5.22 0.27
N PHE A 170 8.66 5.07 0.96
CA PHE A 170 9.04 5.97 2.07
C PHE A 170 9.37 7.38 1.60
N ARG A 171 10.00 7.53 0.44
CA ARG A 171 10.29 8.87 -0.10
C ARG A 171 8.99 9.62 -0.40
N VAL A 172 8.02 8.93 -0.99
CA VAL A 172 6.69 9.48 -1.27
C VAL A 172 6.00 9.88 0.04
N GLY A 173 5.91 8.96 1.01
CA GLY A 173 5.29 9.24 2.32
C GLY A 173 5.94 10.42 3.05
N LEU A 174 7.28 10.45 3.14
CA LEU A 174 8.00 11.56 3.76
C LEU A 174 7.79 12.90 3.04
N SER A 175 7.63 12.88 1.72
CA SER A 175 7.42 14.09 0.92
C SER A 175 6.02 14.66 1.09
N LEU A 176 5.01 13.78 1.09
CA LEU A 176 3.62 14.16 1.39
C LEU A 176 3.53 14.81 2.77
N ILE A 177 4.08 14.15 3.80
CA ILE A 177 4.09 14.65 5.18
C ILE A 177 4.88 15.96 5.30
N GLY A 178 6.08 16.01 4.73
CA GLY A 178 6.94 17.20 4.81
C GLY A 178 6.34 18.42 4.11
N ARG A 179 5.66 18.22 2.98
CA ARG A 179 4.98 19.28 2.23
C ARG A 179 3.81 19.89 2.99
N HIS A 180 3.11 19.07 3.78
CA HIS A 180 1.92 19.45 4.56
C HIS A 180 2.24 19.71 6.03
N LYS A 181 3.52 19.89 6.38
CA LYS A 181 3.97 20.06 7.76
C LYS A 181 3.17 21.11 8.55
N GLN A 182 2.95 22.29 7.98
CA GLN A 182 2.24 23.37 8.66
C GLN A 182 0.76 23.06 8.85
N ASP A 183 0.13 22.38 7.90
CA ASP A 183 -1.27 22.00 7.99
C ASP A 183 -1.47 20.87 9.00
N ILE A 184 -0.54 19.91 9.05
CA ILE A 184 -0.56 18.84 10.07
C ILE A 184 -0.46 19.44 11.48
N LEU A 185 0.43 20.40 11.70
CA LEU A 185 0.60 21.03 13.02
C LEU A 185 -0.57 21.94 13.43
N ARG A 186 -1.51 22.24 12.52
CA ARG A 186 -2.73 23.00 12.80
C ARG A 186 -3.94 22.12 13.09
N CYS A 187 -3.81 20.81 12.90
CA CYS A 187 -4.88 19.87 13.24
C CYS A 187 -4.93 19.70 14.75
N ASP A 188 -6.09 19.95 15.36
CA ASP A 188 -6.23 19.87 16.82
C ASP A 188 -6.79 18.51 17.29
N ASP A 189 -7.30 17.69 16.36
CA ASP A 189 -7.98 16.44 16.69
C ASP A 189 -7.74 15.31 15.68
N PHE A 190 -8.08 14.09 16.10
CA PHE A 190 -7.91 12.87 15.32
C PHE A 190 -8.60 12.92 13.94
N ALA A 191 -9.82 13.43 13.86
CA ALA A 191 -10.60 13.44 12.63
C ALA A 191 -10.01 14.43 11.62
N SER A 192 -9.57 15.61 12.08
CA SER A 192 -8.92 16.62 11.25
C SER A 192 -7.62 16.10 10.62
N VAL A 193 -6.80 15.37 11.39
CA VAL A 193 -5.58 14.75 10.85
C VAL A 193 -5.90 13.68 9.82
N VAL A 194 -6.85 12.78 10.11
CA VAL A 194 -7.25 11.72 9.18
C VAL A 194 -7.79 12.31 7.88
N GLN A 195 -8.57 13.38 7.96
CA GLN A 195 -9.08 14.07 6.77
C GLN A 195 -7.95 14.73 5.97
N LEU A 196 -7.03 15.43 6.64
CA LEU A 196 -5.87 16.03 5.98
C LEU A 196 -5.01 14.99 5.24
N PHE A 197 -4.79 13.80 5.83
CA PHE A 197 -4.05 12.71 5.19
C PHE A 197 -4.73 12.14 3.95
N LYS A 198 -6.06 12.21 3.87
CA LYS A 198 -6.79 11.88 2.64
C LYS A 198 -6.60 13.00 1.62
N ASP A 199 -6.83 14.25 2.03
CA ASP A 199 -6.84 15.41 1.13
C ASP A 199 -5.46 15.69 0.53
N MET A 200 -4.37 15.47 1.26
CA MET A 200 -2.99 15.68 0.78
C MET A 200 -2.60 14.78 -0.41
N THR A 201 -3.34 13.71 -0.65
CA THR A 201 -3.11 12.80 -1.80
C THR A 201 -3.88 13.22 -3.05
N GLN A 202 -4.78 14.20 -2.92
CA GLN A 202 -5.66 14.71 -3.97
C GLN A 202 -5.44 16.20 -4.24
N ASP A 203 -4.44 16.79 -3.60
CA ASP A 203 -4.15 18.22 -3.73
C ASP A 203 -3.49 18.55 -5.09
N SER A 204 -3.37 19.84 -5.38
CA SER A 204 -2.72 20.30 -6.61
C SER A 204 -1.29 19.77 -6.76
N PHE A 205 -0.56 19.52 -5.68
CA PHE A 205 0.80 19.00 -5.74
C PHE A 205 0.83 17.55 -6.22
N ALA A 206 -0.07 16.69 -5.73
CA ALA A 206 -0.20 15.30 -6.17
C ALA A 206 -0.62 15.17 -7.65
N LEU A 207 -1.37 16.15 -8.16
CA LEU A 207 -1.82 16.22 -9.57
C LEU A 207 -0.72 16.59 -10.57
N HIS A 208 0.31 17.35 -10.16
CA HIS A 208 1.43 17.72 -11.02
C HIS A 208 2.55 16.69 -10.92
N CYS A 209 2.39 15.56 -11.61
CA CYS A 209 3.26 14.39 -11.49
C CYS A 209 4.77 14.70 -11.60
N HIS A 210 5.19 15.56 -12.55
CA HIS A 210 6.60 15.87 -12.75
C HIS A 210 7.22 16.55 -11.52
N ASP A 211 6.58 17.62 -11.05
CA ASP A 211 7.04 18.39 -9.89
C ASP A 211 6.93 17.57 -8.61
N PHE A 212 5.88 16.76 -8.48
CA PHE A 212 5.73 15.80 -7.39
C PHE A 212 6.95 14.88 -7.31
N MET A 213 7.30 14.22 -8.42
CA MET A 213 8.43 13.30 -8.45
C MET A 213 9.77 13.99 -8.20
N GLN A 214 9.99 15.21 -8.71
CA GLN A 214 11.21 15.97 -8.38
C GLN A 214 11.32 16.21 -6.87
N ASN A 215 10.20 16.57 -6.22
CA ASN A 215 10.16 16.81 -4.78
C ASN A 215 10.35 15.52 -3.97
N VAL A 216 9.85 14.38 -4.44
CA VAL A 216 10.07 13.05 -3.82
C VAL A 216 11.56 12.70 -3.68
N PHE A 217 12.39 13.15 -4.61
CA PHE A 217 13.85 12.96 -4.53
C PHE A 217 14.58 14.05 -3.74
N ARG A 218 13.97 15.23 -3.54
CA ARG A 218 14.57 16.38 -2.83
C ARG A 218 14.17 16.47 -1.35
N ILE A 219 12.88 16.49 -1.03
CA ILE A 219 12.34 16.79 0.30
C ILE A 219 12.86 15.83 1.38
N PRO A 220 12.84 14.49 1.19
CA PRO A 220 13.31 13.57 2.22
C PRO A 220 14.83 13.62 2.45
N GLY A 221 15.56 14.31 1.57
CA GLY A 221 17.02 14.32 1.53
C GLY A 221 17.62 12.92 1.33
N THR A 222 18.75 12.68 1.99
CA THR A 222 19.42 11.37 1.95
C THR A 222 18.58 10.32 2.68
N LEU A 223 18.29 9.23 1.98
CA LEU A 223 17.63 8.04 2.51
C LEU A 223 18.35 6.81 1.96
N LYS A 224 19.24 6.23 2.78
CA LYS A 224 20.05 5.07 2.41
C LYS A 224 19.23 3.79 2.56
N ARG A 225 19.32 2.88 1.59
CA ARG A 225 18.65 1.57 1.65
C ARG A 225 19.06 0.77 2.90
N SER A 226 20.35 0.76 3.22
CA SER A 226 20.88 0.09 4.43
C SER A 226 20.34 0.66 5.74
N HIS A 227 19.87 1.91 5.76
CA HIS A 227 19.24 2.46 6.95
C HIS A 227 17.80 1.97 7.10
N ILE A 228 17.02 1.93 6.02
CA ILE A 228 15.67 1.34 5.99
C ILE A 228 15.75 -0.14 6.39
N GLU A 229 16.69 -0.89 5.84
CA GLU A 229 16.88 -2.32 6.17
C GLU A 229 17.19 -2.52 7.65
N ARG A 230 18.04 -1.67 8.26
CA ARG A 230 18.29 -1.71 9.71
C ARG A 230 17.04 -1.41 10.54
N LEU A 231 16.23 -0.42 10.13
CA LEU A 231 14.97 -0.11 10.81
C LEU A 231 13.98 -1.27 10.72
N ARG A 232 13.81 -1.87 9.52
CA ARG A 232 12.99 -3.08 9.31
C ARG A 232 13.41 -4.21 10.23
N SER A 233 14.70 -4.58 10.23
CA SER A 233 15.20 -5.67 11.07
C SER A 233 14.96 -5.42 12.56
N ARG A 234 15.15 -4.18 13.03
CA ARG A 234 14.91 -3.82 14.42
C ARG A 234 13.42 -3.94 14.78
N ILE A 235 12.55 -3.34 13.98
CA ILE A 235 11.10 -3.29 14.25
C ILE A 235 10.48 -4.70 14.17
N SER A 236 10.81 -5.48 13.14
CA SER A 236 10.30 -6.86 13.01
C SER A 236 10.72 -7.74 14.19
N GLU A 237 11.93 -7.54 14.73
CA GLU A 237 12.41 -8.24 15.92
C GLU A 237 11.67 -7.80 17.21
N GLU A 238 11.37 -6.50 17.34
CA GLU A 238 10.54 -5.97 18.43
C GLU A 238 9.12 -6.57 18.38
N HIS A 239 8.51 -6.65 17.20
CA HIS A 239 7.20 -7.29 17.00
C HIS A 239 7.22 -8.78 17.35
N ARG A 240 8.24 -9.51 16.89
CA ARG A 240 8.40 -10.94 17.19
C ARG A 240 8.46 -11.18 18.70
N LYS A 241 9.30 -10.42 19.41
CA LYS A 241 9.40 -10.49 20.88
C LYS A 241 8.09 -10.16 21.58
N ALA A 242 7.38 -9.12 21.11
CA ALA A 242 6.09 -8.74 21.69
C ALA A 242 5.01 -9.83 21.50
N LYS A 243 5.00 -10.50 20.34
CA LYS A 243 4.11 -11.66 20.10
C LYS A 243 4.45 -12.85 21.00
N GLU A 244 5.75 -13.14 21.16
CA GLU A 244 6.23 -14.23 22.03
C GLU A 244 5.89 -13.99 23.51
N ALA A 245 6.07 -12.75 23.99
CA ALA A 245 5.71 -12.37 25.36
C ALA A 245 4.21 -12.58 25.62
N LYS A 246 3.33 -12.06 24.75
CA LYS A 246 1.87 -12.24 24.85
C LYS A 246 1.44 -13.71 24.81
N ALA A 247 2.09 -14.51 23.97
CA ALA A 247 1.82 -15.95 23.88
C ALA A 247 2.26 -16.71 25.14
N SER A 248 3.32 -16.26 25.82
CA SER A 248 3.77 -16.83 27.10
C SER A 248 2.85 -16.46 28.27
N GLU A 249 2.37 -15.22 28.33
CA GLU A 249 1.40 -14.75 29.34
C GLU A 249 0.08 -15.51 29.25
N SER A 250 -0.40 -15.75 28.02
CA SER A 250 -1.66 -16.48 27.76
C SER A 250 -1.61 -17.98 28.10
N LYS A 251 -0.42 -18.54 28.37
CA LYS A 251 -0.21 -19.97 28.70
C LYS A 251 -0.04 -20.24 30.19
N THR A 252 -0.09 -19.23 31.06
CA THR A 252 -0.02 -19.42 32.51
C THR A 252 -1.41 -19.80 33.05
N PRO A 253 -1.64 -21.02 33.56
CA PRO A 253 -2.92 -21.38 34.15
C PRO A 253 -3.08 -20.65 35.49
N LEU A 254 -4.30 -20.15 35.74
CA LEU A 254 -4.78 -19.74 37.08
C LEU A 254 -4.81 -20.94 38.04
#